data_AF-A0A2J0KQH7-F1
#
_entry.id   AF-A0A2J0KQH7-F1
#
_cell.length_a   1.000
_cell.length_b   1.000
_cell.length_c   1.000
_cell.angle_alpha   90.00
_cell.angle_beta   90.00
_cell.angle_gamma   90.00
#
_symmetry.space_group_name_H-M   'P 1'
#
loop_
_entity.id
_entity.type
_entity.pdbx_description
1 polymer ?
#
loop_
_entity_poly.entity_id
_entity_poly.type
_entity_poly.pdbx_seq_one_letter_code
_entity_poly.pdbx_strand_id
1 'polypeptide(L)'
;MAERYNYNNCKEICISNGAKDLIKVYKDKKHHIKQRLKEFENIHKSDDENVFSELCFCLLTPQSKAVYCGQAIKELKRSRLLFNGGKRAVRSKLQKVRFPNNKTGYLIGARNIFKHGKRIEIKKILDINDTFRVREWLVKNVKGLGYKEASHFLRNIGLGRNMSILDVHILKNLKRYKVIKEIPRAITKKTYLEIESKMRKFSDSLNIPVEELDLLFWSNQTGFIFK
;
A
#
# COMPACT_ATOMS: atom_id res chain seq x y z
N MET A 1 -54.50 -19.80 -7.39
CA MET A 1 -54.07 -18.44 -6.99
C MET A 1 -52.93 -18.60 -6.00
N ALA A 2 -51.71 -18.29 -6.40
CA ALA A 2 -50.54 -18.24 -5.52
C ALA A 2 -49.89 -16.86 -5.69
N GLU A 3 -49.85 -16.11 -4.60
CA GLU A 3 -49.42 -14.72 -4.57
C GLU A 3 -47.90 -14.57 -4.50
N ARG A 4 -47.40 -13.69 -5.38
CA ARG A 4 -46.37 -12.65 -5.18
C ARG A 4 -45.21 -12.94 -4.21
N TYR A 5 -44.01 -13.09 -4.78
CA TYR A 5 -42.76 -12.70 -4.11
C TYR A 5 -42.37 -11.28 -4.51
N ASN A 6 -42.47 -10.37 -3.54
CA ASN A 6 -42.14 -8.95 -3.63
C ASN A 6 -40.62 -8.76 -3.44
N TYR A 7 -39.92 -8.38 -4.50
CA TYR A 7 -38.47 -8.14 -4.56
C TYR A 7 -38.12 -6.77 -3.95
N ASN A 8 -38.33 -6.55 -2.65
CA ASN A 8 -37.98 -5.26 -2.02
C ASN A 8 -37.69 -5.36 -0.51
N ASN A 9 -36.81 -6.27 -0.08
CA ASN A 9 -36.37 -6.24 1.32
C ASN A 9 -34.97 -6.84 1.51
N CYS A 10 -33.92 -6.01 1.47
CA CYS A 10 -32.67 -6.23 2.21
C CYS A 10 -31.66 -5.10 1.91
N LYS A 11 -31.45 -4.20 2.89
CA LYS A 11 -30.13 -3.73 3.39
C LYS A 11 -30.28 -2.45 4.22
N GLU A 12 -31.01 -2.51 5.33
CA GLU A 12 -30.63 -1.67 6.47
C GLU A 12 -29.61 -2.45 7.30
N ILE A 13 -28.34 -2.37 6.90
CA ILE A 13 -27.26 -2.80 7.78
C ILE A 13 -27.20 -1.76 8.91
N CYS A 14 -27.55 -2.16 10.14
CA CYS A 14 -27.38 -1.32 11.32
C CYS A 14 -25.90 -0.97 11.51
N ILE A 15 -25.48 0.16 10.93
CA ILE A 15 -24.14 0.72 11.10
C ILE A 15 -24.01 1.18 12.55
N SER A 16 -23.11 0.53 13.31
CA SER A 16 -22.81 0.92 14.70
C SER A 16 -22.46 2.43 14.79
N ASN A 17 -22.73 3.08 15.94
CA ASN A 17 -22.48 4.52 16.12
C ASN A 17 -21.03 4.91 15.75
N GLY A 18 -20.03 4.10 16.09
CA GLY A 18 -18.65 4.36 15.71
C GLY A 18 -18.39 4.36 14.20
N ALA A 19 -19.14 3.56 13.43
CA ALA A 19 -19.03 3.54 11.98
C ALA A 19 -19.76 4.73 11.32
N LYS A 20 -20.81 5.28 11.95
CA LYS A 20 -21.41 6.57 11.52
C LYS A 20 -20.42 7.73 11.67
N ASP A 21 -19.68 7.78 12.79
CA ASP A 21 -18.63 8.78 13.01
C ASP A 21 -17.50 8.67 11.96
N LEU A 22 -17.11 7.44 11.62
CA LEU A 22 -16.09 7.20 10.59
C LEU A 22 -16.51 7.77 9.23
N ILE A 23 -17.79 7.60 8.84
CA ILE A 23 -18.34 8.16 7.60
C ILE A 23 -18.29 9.69 7.63
N LYS A 24 -18.56 10.32 8.78
CA LYS A 24 -18.45 11.78 8.92
C LYS A 24 -17.00 12.24 8.69
N VAL A 25 -16.04 11.64 9.39
CA VAL A 25 -14.61 11.95 9.23
C VAL A 25 -14.13 11.69 7.79
N TYR A 26 -14.65 10.64 7.15
CA TYR A 26 -14.38 10.37 5.74
C TYR A 26 -14.86 11.52 4.85
N LYS A 27 -16.09 12.00 5.02
CA LYS A 27 -16.63 13.12 4.22
C LYS A 27 -15.73 14.36 4.31
N ASP A 28 -15.26 14.68 5.52
CA ASP A 28 -14.38 15.84 5.76
C ASP A 28 -13.01 15.69 5.06
N LYS A 29 -12.48 14.48 4.95
CA LYS A 29 -11.16 14.20 4.36
C LYS A 29 -11.20 13.73 2.90
N LYS A 30 -12.39 13.47 2.36
CA LYS A 30 -12.59 12.79 1.06
C LYS A 30 -11.86 13.50 -0.07
N HIS A 31 -11.91 14.83 -0.13
CA HIS A 31 -11.21 15.61 -1.15
C HIS A 31 -9.70 15.35 -1.12
N HIS A 32 -9.07 15.44 0.06
CA HIS A 32 -7.63 15.25 0.20
C HIS A 32 -7.20 13.80 -0.09
N ILE A 33 -8.03 12.82 0.33
CA ILE A 33 -7.80 11.40 0.01
C ILE A 33 -7.83 11.18 -1.50
N LYS A 34 -8.86 11.66 -2.19
CA LYS A 34 -8.97 11.51 -3.65
C LYS A 34 -7.86 12.21 -4.41
N GLN A 35 -7.46 13.40 -3.97
CA GLN A 35 -6.32 14.11 -4.55
C GLN A 35 -5.04 13.28 -4.42
N ARG A 36 -4.78 12.69 -3.25
CA ARG A 36 -3.61 11.82 -3.05
C ARG A 36 -3.66 10.55 -3.90
N LEU A 37 -4.82 9.92 -4.06
CA LEU A 37 -4.96 8.76 -4.94
C LEU A 37 -4.66 9.12 -6.41
N LYS A 38 -5.12 10.30 -6.87
CA LYS A 38 -4.81 10.81 -8.20
C LYS A 38 -3.31 11.05 -8.40
N GLU A 39 -2.61 11.53 -7.37
CA GLU A 39 -1.14 11.65 -7.40
C GLU A 39 -0.45 10.29 -7.62
N PHE A 40 -0.96 9.21 -6.99
CA PHE A 40 -0.43 7.86 -7.18
C PHE A 40 -0.65 7.34 -8.60
N GLU A 41 -1.81 7.57 -9.21
CA GLU A 41 -2.08 7.20 -10.60
C GLU A 41 -1.09 7.84 -11.57
N ASN A 42 -0.64 9.07 -11.29
CA ASN A 42 0.33 9.77 -12.13
C ASN A 42 1.73 9.13 -12.06
N ILE A 43 2.08 8.43 -10.98
CA ILE A 43 3.37 7.74 -10.86
C ILE A 43 3.45 6.62 -11.90
N HIS A 44 2.41 5.79 -12.04
CA HIS A 44 2.39 4.74 -13.05
C HIS A 44 2.43 5.30 -14.49
N LYS A 45 1.84 6.47 -14.73
CA LYS A 45 1.88 7.15 -16.04
C LYS A 45 3.25 7.75 -16.37
N SER A 46 4.13 7.95 -15.39
CA SER A 46 5.49 8.49 -15.58
C SER A 46 6.50 7.43 -16.05
N ASP A 47 7.80 7.68 -16.04
CA ASP A 47 8.82 6.69 -16.46
C ASP A 47 9.01 5.48 -15.50
N ASP A 48 9.66 4.43 -15.99
CA ASP A 48 10.03 3.24 -15.19
C ASP A 48 10.92 3.56 -13.98
N GLU A 49 11.78 4.58 -14.07
CA GLU A 49 12.65 4.99 -12.96
C GLU A 49 11.85 5.54 -11.77
N ASN A 50 10.75 6.25 -12.02
CA ASN A 50 9.82 6.75 -11.00
C ASN A 50 9.05 5.61 -10.35
N VAL A 51 8.51 4.69 -11.15
CA VAL A 51 7.81 3.51 -10.63
C VAL A 51 8.77 2.67 -9.78
N PHE A 52 10.00 2.44 -10.26
CA PHE A 52 11.02 1.73 -9.50
C PHE A 52 11.45 2.48 -8.23
N SER A 53 11.48 3.81 -8.26
CA SER A 53 11.76 4.62 -7.07
C SER A 53 10.70 4.43 -6.00
N GLU A 54 9.43 4.25 -6.37
CA GLU A 54 8.34 3.99 -5.43
C GLU A 54 8.42 2.56 -4.85
N LEU A 55 8.78 1.56 -5.66
CA LEU A 55 9.11 0.22 -5.15
C LEU A 55 10.24 0.28 -4.11
N CYS A 56 11.31 1.01 -4.44
CA CYS A 56 12.43 1.21 -3.53
C CYS A 56 12.02 1.93 -2.24
N PHE A 57 11.11 2.90 -2.33
CA PHE A 57 10.54 3.53 -1.15
C PHE A 57 9.85 2.50 -0.25
N CYS A 58 8.99 1.64 -0.81
CA CYS A 58 8.31 0.58 -0.05
C CYS A 58 9.28 -0.47 0.54
N LEU A 59 10.43 -0.72 -0.07
CA LEU A 59 11.50 -1.55 0.53
C LEU A 59 12.17 -0.88 1.74
N LEU A 60 12.16 0.45 1.80
CA LEU A 60 12.77 1.21 2.89
C LEU A 60 11.84 1.46 4.07
N THR A 61 10.52 1.47 3.88
CA THR A 61 9.55 1.83 4.93
C THR A 61 9.38 0.83 6.07
N PRO A 62 9.65 -0.49 5.95
CA PRO A 62 9.49 -1.42 7.06
C PRO A 62 10.30 -0.97 8.27
N GLN A 63 9.58 -0.74 9.38
CA GLN A 63 10.13 -0.26 10.64
C GLN A 63 10.99 1.02 10.51
N SER A 64 10.67 1.91 9.57
CA SER A 64 11.36 3.19 9.39
C SER A 64 10.36 4.32 9.21
N LYS A 65 10.74 5.52 9.63
CA LYS A 65 9.91 6.71 9.42
C LYS A 65 9.85 7.01 7.92
N ALA A 66 8.64 7.00 7.38
CA ALA A 66 8.40 7.16 5.95
C ALA A 66 9.03 8.45 5.36
N VAL A 67 9.08 9.53 6.16
CA VAL A 67 9.75 10.79 5.80
C VAL A 67 11.24 10.59 5.49
N TYR A 68 11.97 9.85 6.33
CA TYR A 68 13.40 9.58 6.09
C TYR A 68 13.63 8.66 4.90
N CYS A 69 12.75 7.69 4.69
CA CYS A 69 12.78 6.83 3.50
C CYS A 69 12.58 7.66 2.22
N GLY A 70 11.61 8.59 2.23
CA GLY A 70 11.36 9.49 1.10
C GLY A 70 12.54 10.41 0.81
N GLN A 71 13.15 11.00 1.83
CA GLN A 71 14.36 11.83 1.69
C GLN A 71 15.51 11.03 1.07
N ALA A 72 15.75 9.80 1.56
CA ALA A 72 16.80 8.95 1.04
C ALA A 72 16.58 8.55 -0.43
N ILE A 73 15.36 8.17 -0.82
CA ILE A 73 15.04 7.88 -2.24
C ILE A 73 15.24 9.11 -3.12
N LYS A 74 14.79 10.29 -2.67
CA LYS A 74 15.01 11.56 -3.40
C LYS A 74 16.49 11.83 -3.63
N GLU A 75 17.33 11.63 -2.61
CA GLU A 75 18.78 11.83 -2.72
C GLU A 75 19.45 10.79 -3.63
N LEU A 76 19.10 9.50 -3.49
CA LEU A 76 19.61 8.42 -4.32
C LEU A 76 19.22 8.61 -5.79
N LYS A 77 18.00 9.09 -6.07
CA LYS A 77 17.54 9.40 -7.42
C LYS A 77 18.30 10.59 -8.01
N ARG A 78 18.41 11.70 -7.27
CA ARG A 78 19.13 12.92 -7.69
C ARG A 78 20.59 12.65 -8.04
N SER A 79 21.24 11.78 -7.27
CA SER A 79 22.65 11.39 -7.48
C SER A 79 22.83 10.22 -8.45
N ARG A 80 21.76 9.76 -9.11
CA ARG A 80 21.69 8.55 -9.96
C ARG A 80 22.06 7.23 -9.26
N LEU A 81 22.51 7.26 -8.01
CA LEU A 81 22.94 6.10 -7.22
C LEU A 81 21.84 5.04 -7.09
N LEU A 82 20.56 5.41 -7.12
CA LEU A 82 19.47 4.44 -7.12
C LEU A 82 19.58 3.46 -8.30
N PHE A 83 19.94 3.95 -9.49
CA PHE A 83 19.90 3.21 -10.75
C PHE A 83 21.27 2.65 -11.19
N ASN A 84 22.37 3.27 -10.73
CA ASN A 84 23.73 2.84 -11.12
C ASN A 84 24.74 2.79 -9.97
N GLY A 85 24.38 3.24 -8.76
CA GLY A 85 25.31 3.33 -7.64
C GLY A 85 25.70 1.97 -7.08
N GLY A 86 26.97 1.84 -6.67
CA GLY A 86 27.46 0.67 -5.95
C GLY A 86 26.94 0.58 -4.51
N LYS A 87 27.04 -0.61 -3.90
CA LYS A 87 26.52 -0.90 -2.54
C LYS A 87 26.98 0.11 -1.49
N ARG A 88 28.27 0.46 -1.45
CA ARG A 88 28.82 1.43 -0.48
C ARG A 88 28.21 2.83 -0.65
N ALA A 89 28.13 3.32 -1.89
CA ALA A 89 27.56 4.62 -2.20
C ALA A 89 26.07 4.69 -1.84
N VAL A 90 25.29 3.67 -2.20
CA VAL A 90 23.86 3.59 -1.82
C VAL A 90 23.70 3.55 -0.30
N ARG A 91 24.47 2.71 0.39
CA ARG A 91 24.44 2.58 1.85
C ARG A 91 24.72 3.91 2.56
N SER A 92 25.62 4.74 2.02
CA SER A 92 25.98 6.04 2.59
C SER A 92 24.79 7.01 2.65
N LYS A 93 23.77 6.84 1.80
CA LYS A 93 22.57 7.68 1.75
C LYS A 93 21.43 7.20 2.67
N LEU A 94 21.60 6.05 3.33
CA LEU A 94 20.58 5.43 4.18
C LEU A 94 20.81 5.65 5.68
N GLN A 95 21.56 6.69 6.09
CA GLN A 95 21.97 6.89 7.50
C GLN A 95 20.79 6.98 8.48
N LYS A 96 19.70 7.65 8.10
CA LYS A 96 18.49 7.81 8.92
C LYS A 96 17.48 6.67 8.77
N VAL A 97 17.74 5.71 7.88
CA VAL A 97 16.86 4.57 7.62
C VAL A 97 17.29 3.39 8.49
N ARG A 98 16.37 2.75 9.22
CA ARG A 98 16.70 1.60 10.07
C ARG A 98 17.03 0.38 9.23
N PHE A 99 17.95 -0.45 9.72
CA PHE A 99 18.50 -1.63 9.02
C PHE A 99 19.14 -1.30 7.66
N PRO A 100 20.00 -0.26 7.59
CA PRO A 100 20.45 0.29 6.32
C PRO A 100 21.32 -0.69 5.52
N ASN A 101 22.04 -1.61 6.17
CA ASN A 101 22.83 -2.65 5.49
C ASN A 101 21.93 -3.62 4.71
N ASN A 102 20.90 -4.17 5.36
CA ASN A 102 19.95 -5.10 4.73
C ASN A 102 19.17 -4.41 3.61
N LYS A 103 18.68 -3.20 3.88
CA LYS A 103 17.92 -2.41 2.90
C LYS A 103 18.74 -1.99 1.69
N THR A 104 20.03 -1.67 1.87
CA THR A 104 20.93 -1.50 0.72
C THR A 104 20.96 -2.77 -0.13
N GLY A 105 21.07 -3.94 0.49
CA GLY A 105 21.01 -5.22 -0.21
C GLY A 105 19.71 -5.41 -0.99
N TYR A 106 18.56 -5.07 -0.38
CA TYR A 106 17.25 -5.15 -1.05
C TYR A 106 17.14 -4.19 -2.24
N LEU A 107 17.58 -2.94 -2.13
CA LEU A 107 17.57 -1.99 -3.24
C LEU A 107 18.41 -2.49 -4.42
N ILE A 108 19.62 -2.99 -4.15
CA ILE A 108 20.51 -3.53 -5.19
C ILE A 108 19.91 -4.80 -5.81
N GLY A 109 19.34 -5.69 -5.00
CA GLY A 109 18.68 -6.91 -5.46
C GLY A 109 17.48 -6.61 -6.36
N ALA A 110 16.59 -5.70 -5.93
CA ALA A 110 15.45 -5.25 -6.73
C ALA A 110 15.91 -4.62 -8.04
N ARG A 111 16.96 -3.79 -8.00
CA ARG A 111 17.54 -3.21 -9.22
C ARG A 111 18.00 -4.28 -10.20
N ASN A 112 18.66 -5.34 -9.74
CA ASN A 112 19.14 -6.40 -10.62
C ASN A 112 17.99 -7.17 -11.30
N ILE A 113 16.82 -7.24 -10.67
CA ILE A 113 15.63 -7.88 -11.26
C ILE A 113 15.07 -7.04 -12.41
N PHE A 114 15.00 -5.72 -12.24
CA PHE A 114 14.32 -4.83 -13.20
C PHE A 114 15.27 -4.12 -14.17
N LYS A 115 16.59 -4.28 -14.00
CA LYS A 115 17.58 -3.63 -14.86
C LYS A 115 17.89 -4.51 -16.05
N HIS A 116 17.59 -4.00 -17.24
CA HIS A 116 17.94 -4.60 -18.50
C HIS A 116 18.93 -3.68 -19.24
N GLY A 117 20.18 -4.12 -19.32
CA GLY A 117 21.29 -3.29 -19.79
C GLY A 117 21.46 -2.00 -18.94
N LYS A 118 21.29 -0.84 -19.59
CA LYS A 118 21.40 0.48 -18.93
C LYS A 118 20.06 1.02 -18.42
N ARG A 119 18.93 0.34 -18.67
CA ARG A 119 17.57 0.84 -18.39
C ARG A 119 16.89 0.03 -17.29
N ILE A 120 15.96 0.68 -16.58
CA ILE A 120 15.02 0.02 -15.67
C ILE A 120 13.73 -0.25 -16.46
N GLU A 121 13.18 -1.45 -16.33
CA GLU A 121 12.00 -1.92 -17.05
C GLU A 121 11.01 -2.61 -16.08
N ILE A 122 10.64 -1.92 -15.00
CA ILE A 122 9.73 -2.45 -13.98
C ILE A 122 8.28 -2.61 -14.48
N LYS A 123 7.85 -1.77 -15.42
CA LYS A 123 6.48 -1.81 -15.93
C LYS A 123 6.15 -3.08 -16.69
N LYS A 124 7.16 -3.81 -17.18
CA LYS A 124 6.98 -5.08 -17.90
C LYS A 124 6.28 -6.16 -17.07
N ILE A 125 6.36 -6.10 -15.75
CA ILE A 125 5.69 -7.07 -14.87
C ILE A 125 4.34 -6.59 -14.34
N LEU A 126 3.95 -5.34 -14.65
CA LEU A 126 2.68 -4.78 -14.22
C LEU A 126 1.58 -5.26 -15.16
N ASP A 127 0.53 -5.81 -14.57
CA ASP A 127 -0.72 -6.15 -15.23
C ASP A 127 -1.84 -5.38 -14.54
N ILE A 128 -2.40 -4.40 -15.26
CA ILE A 128 -3.49 -3.56 -14.74
C ILE A 128 -4.80 -4.33 -14.59
N ASN A 129 -4.96 -5.45 -15.30
CA ASN A 129 -6.15 -6.27 -15.26
C ASN A 129 -6.10 -7.29 -14.11
N ASP A 130 -4.89 -7.67 -13.67
CA ASP A 130 -4.68 -8.61 -12.56
C ASP A 130 -3.57 -8.14 -11.60
N THR A 131 -3.87 -7.06 -10.88
CA THR A 131 -2.95 -6.49 -9.89
C THR A 131 -2.65 -7.45 -8.74
N PHE A 132 -3.57 -8.37 -8.42
CA PHE A 132 -3.35 -9.40 -7.40
C PHE A 132 -2.25 -10.37 -7.82
N ARG A 133 -2.20 -10.80 -9.08
CA ARG A 133 -1.10 -11.60 -9.62
C ARG A 133 0.22 -10.83 -9.60
N VAL A 134 0.21 -9.53 -9.91
CA VAL A 134 1.40 -8.68 -9.78
C VAL A 134 1.92 -8.69 -8.34
N ARG A 135 1.02 -8.56 -7.35
CA ARG A 135 1.38 -8.64 -5.93
C ARG A 135 2.04 -9.97 -5.58
N GLU A 136 1.46 -11.08 -5.99
CA GLU A 136 2.03 -12.42 -5.75
C GLU A 136 3.43 -12.55 -6.35
N TRP A 137 3.61 -12.06 -7.58
CA TRP A 137 4.91 -12.08 -8.25
C TRP A 137 5.93 -11.23 -7.50
N LEU A 138 5.57 -10.03 -7.05
CA LEU A 138 6.45 -9.15 -6.28
C LEU A 138 6.89 -9.79 -4.96
N VAL A 139 5.95 -10.36 -4.20
CA VAL A 139 6.24 -11.04 -2.93
C VAL A 139 7.19 -12.22 -3.12
N LYS A 140 7.01 -12.98 -4.22
CA LYS A 140 7.86 -14.15 -4.51
C LYS A 140 9.26 -13.77 -4.96
N ASN A 141 9.40 -12.74 -5.79
CA ASN A 141 10.64 -12.48 -6.54
C ASN A 141 11.47 -11.32 -5.96
N VAL A 142 10.88 -10.36 -5.26
CA VAL A 142 11.60 -9.19 -4.75
C VAL A 142 11.88 -9.34 -3.25
N LYS A 143 13.13 -9.67 -2.93
CA LYS A 143 13.57 -9.82 -1.54
C LYS A 143 13.34 -8.55 -0.74
N GLY A 144 12.64 -8.68 0.39
CA GLY A 144 12.29 -7.58 1.28
C GLY A 144 10.87 -7.04 1.10
N LEU A 145 10.11 -7.54 0.11
CA LEU A 145 8.66 -7.28 0.01
C LEU A 145 7.85 -8.43 0.61
N GLY A 146 7.08 -8.12 1.65
CA GLY A 146 5.94 -8.94 2.04
C GLY A 146 4.66 -8.45 1.35
N TYR A 147 3.53 -9.09 1.68
CA TYR A 147 2.22 -8.69 1.16
C TYR A 147 1.90 -7.22 1.42
N LYS A 148 2.22 -6.72 2.62
CA LYS A 148 1.98 -5.32 2.97
C LYS A 148 2.77 -4.38 2.08
N GLU A 149 4.08 -4.59 1.93
CA GLU A 149 4.93 -3.73 1.12
C GLU A 149 4.59 -3.82 -0.37
N ALA A 150 4.20 -5.00 -0.86
CA ALA A 150 3.77 -5.18 -2.25
C ALA A 150 2.41 -4.49 -2.52
N SER A 151 1.41 -4.65 -1.64
CA SER A 151 0.16 -3.88 -1.72
C SER A 151 0.42 -2.37 -1.61
N HIS A 152 1.35 -1.96 -0.74
CA HIS A 152 1.74 -0.56 -0.57
C HIS A 152 2.31 0.03 -1.85
N PHE A 153 3.24 -0.68 -2.48
CA PHE A 153 3.80 -0.29 -3.77
C PHE A 153 2.70 -0.16 -4.83
N LEU A 154 1.86 -1.17 -4.99
CA LEU A 154 0.80 -1.17 -6.00
C LEU A 154 -0.19 -0.02 -5.79
N ARG A 155 -0.59 0.26 -4.55
CA ARG A 155 -1.43 1.43 -4.24
C ARG A 155 -0.72 2.73 -4.60
N ASN A 156 0.55 2.88 -4.24
CA ASN A 156 1.30 4.12 -4.49
C ASN A 156 1.60 4.38 -5.96
N ILE A 157 1.33 3.42 -6.86
CA ILE A 157 1.36 3.62 -8.31
C ILE A 157 -0.06 3.61 -8.93
N GLY A 158 -1.11 3.67 -8.12
CA GLY A 158 -2.50 3.71 -8.59
C GLY A 158 -3.07 2.35 -9.01
N LEU A 159 -2.39 1.24 -8.72
CA LEU A 159 -2.80 -0.14 -9.04
C LEU A 159 -3.26 -0.93 -7.80
N GLY A 160 -3.59 -0.24 -6.71
CA GLY A 160 -3.96 -0.86 -5.43
C GLY A 160 -5.46 -0.96 -5.15
N ARG A 161 -6.32 -0.80 -6.17
CA ARG A 161 -7.77 -0.90 -5.99
C ARG A 161 -8.13 -2.24 -5.35
N ASN A 162 -9.00 -2.21 -4.34
CA ASN A 162 -9.43 -3.40 -3.58
C ASN A 162 -8.32 -4.15 -2.80
N MET A 163 -7.12 -3.56 -2.67
CA MET A 163 -6.04 -4.09 -1.84
C MET A 163 -5.95 -3.35 -0.51
N SER A 164 -5.70 -4.11 0.56
CA SER A 164 -5.42 -3.53 1.87
C SER A 164 -3.91 -3.42 2.09
N ILE A 165 -3.47 -2.41 2.83
CA ILE A 165 -2.09 -2.28 3.30
C ILE A 165 -2.11 -2.57 4.81
N LEU A 166 -2.13 -3.86 5.18
CA LEU A 166 -2.30 -4.29 6.57
C LEU A 166 -1.08 -3.98 7.46
N ASP A 167 -0.94 -2.71 7.85
CA ASP A 167 0.04 -2.23 8.83
C ASP A 167 -0.55 -2.22 10.25
N VAL A 168 0.26 -1.81 11.23
CA VAL A 168 -0.16 -1.75 12.64
C VAL A 168 -1.32 -0.78 12.88
N HIS A 169 -1.42 0.30 12.11
CA HIS A 169 -2.47 1.31 12.23
C HIS A 169 -3.78 0.80 11.63
N ILE A 170 -3.74 0.15 10.47
CA ILE A 170 -4.89 -0.49 9.84
C ILE A 170 -5.42 -1.60 10.74
N LEU A 171 -4.56 -2.50 11.22
CA LEU A 171 -4.97 -3.60 12.10
C LEU A 171 -5.62 -3.10 13.40
N LYS A 172 -5.09 -2.03 14.01
CA LYS A 172 -5.70 -1.38 15.19
C LYS A 172 -7.09 -0.83 14.87
N ASN A 173 -7.27 -0.18 13.72
CA ASN A 173 -8.58 0.33 13.31
C ASN A 173 -9.56 -0.83 13.03
N LEU A 174 -9.14 -1.88 12.33
CA LEU A 174 -9.98 -3.05 12.07
C LEU A 174 -10.42 -3.73 13.38
N LYS A 175 -9.55 -3.80 14.39
CA LYS A 175 -9.94 -4.28 15.73
C LYS A 175 -10.92 -3.32 16.41
N ARG A 176 -10.66 -2.01 16.37
CA ARG A 176 -11.54 -0.97 16.95
C ARG A 176 -12.97 -1.05 16.40
N TYR A 177 -13.11 -1.26 15.09
CA TYR A 177 -14.41 -1.40 14.43
C TYR A 177 -14.94 -2.84 14.41
N LYS A 178 -14.34 -3.75 15.19
CA LYS A 178 -14.75 -5.16 15.35
C LYS A 178 -14.76 -5.97 14.03
N VAL A 179 -14.02 -5.53 13.01
CA VAL A 179 -13.80 -6.27 11.75
C VAL A 179 -12.93 -7.50 11.99
N ILE A 180 -11.98 -7.39 12.92
CA ILE A 180 -11.21 -8.52 13.45
C ILE A 180 -11.36 -8.56 14.97
N LYS A 181 -11.38 -9.77 15.54
CA LYS A 181 -11.50 -9.96 17.00
C LYS A 181 -10.23 -9.50 17.72
N GLU A 182 -9.08 -9.87 17.17
CA GLU A 182 -7.76 -9.56 17.71
C GLU A 182 -6.76 -9.31 16.59
N ILE A 183 -5.65 -8.66 16.95
CA ILE A 183 -4.53 -8.44 16.03
C ILE A 183 -3.66 -9.70 16.08
N PRO A 184 -3.45 -10.39 14.95
CA PRO A 184 -2.64 -11.61 14.93
C PRO A 184 -1.19 -11.30 15.29
N ARG A 185 -0.54 -12.21 16.04
CA ARG A 185 0.89 -12.09 16.40
C ARG A 185 1.81 -12.12 15.19
N ALA A 186 1.43 -12.90 14.17
CA ALA A 186 2.13 -13.00 12.90
C ALA A 186 1.13 -13.01 11.75
N ILE A 187 1.50 -12.40 10.62
CA ILE A 187 0.65 -12.30 9.44
C ILE A 187 1.21 -13.23 8.37
N THR A 188 0.64 -14.43 8.26
CA THR A 188 0.91 -15.36 7.15
C THR A 188 0.17 -14.90 5.89
N LYS A 189 0.50 -15.46 4.72
CA LYS A 189 -0.25 -15.24 3.47
C LYS A 189 -1.76 -15.47 3.68
N LYS A 190 -2.12 -16.61 4.28
CA LYS A 190 -3.52 -16.98 4.53
C LYS A 190 -4.21 -15.93 5.40
N THR A 191 -3.60 -15.60 6.54
CA THR A 191 -4.14 -14.59 7.47
C THR A 191 -4.24 -13.20 6.83
N TYR A 192 -3.27 -12.82 5.99
CA TYR A 192 -3.29 -11.55 5.26
C TYR A 192 -4.53 -11.46 4.36
N LEU A 193 -4.73 -12.47 3.50
CA LEU A 193 -5.84 -12.51 2.55
C LEU A 193 -7.21 -12.60 3.24
N GLU A 194 -7.28 -13.32 4.38
CA GLU A 194 -8.49 -13.37 5.20
C GLU A 194 -8.86 -12.00 5.80
N ILE A 195 -7.88 -11.30 6.37
CA ILE A 195 -8.11 -9.96 6.95
C ILE A 195 -8.43 -8.95 5.84
N GLU A 196 -7.74 -9.01 4.71
CA GLU A 196 -8.01 -8.18 3.54
C GLU A 196 -9.44 -8.40 3.02
N SER A 197 -9.91 -9.65 2.95
CA SER A 197 -11.29 -9.97 2.58
C SER A 197 -12.31 -9.38 3.57
N LYS A 198 -12.02 -9.44 4.88
CA LYS A 198 -12.86 -8.79 5.90
C LYS A 198 -12.86 -7.27 5.77
N MET A 199 -11.71 -6.65 5.48
CA MET A 199 -11.63 -5.22 5.24
C MET A 199 -12.43 -4.80 4.00
N ARG A 200 -12.39 -5.58 2.90
CA ARG A 200 -13.25 -5.34 1.72
C ARG A 200 -14.72 -5.30 2.08
N LYS A 201 -15.23 -6.33 2.75
CA LYS A 201 -16.64 -6.40 3.19
C LYS A 201 -17.02 -5.23 4.09
N PHE A 202 -16.12 -4.81 4.98
CA PHE A 202 -16.35 -3.65 5.82
C PHE A 202 -16.41 -2.35 4.99
N SER A 203 -15.48 -2.17 4.05
CA SER A 203 -15.48 -1.07 3.08
C SER A 203 -16.82 -0.98 2.33
N ASP A 204 -17.31 -2.11 1.83
CA ASP A 204 -18.58 -2.19 1.09
C ASP A 204 -19.76 -1.75 1.97
N SER A 205 -19.79 -2.17 3.24
CA SER A 205 -20.83 -1.77 4.19
C SER A 205 -20.85 -0.27 4.51
N LEU A 206 -19.71 0.42 4.30
CA LEU A 206 -19.58 1.87 4.49
C LEU A 206 -19.78 2.67 3.20
N ASN A 207 -19.81 1.99 2.04
CA ASN A 207 -19.73 2.61 0.72
C ASN A 207 -18.48 3.53 0.58
N ILE A 208 -17.34 3.06 1.10
CA ILE A 208 -16.04 3.74 0.98
C ILE A 208 -15.09 2.75 0.28
N PRO A 209 -14.40 3.12 -0.82
CA PRO A 209 -13.42 2.24 -1.47
C PRO A 209 -12.26 1.87 -0.53
N VAL A 210 -11.69 0.67 -0.68
CA VAL A 210 -10.66 0.13 0.23
C VAL A 210 -9.43 1.03 0.28
N GLU A 211 -8.98 1.51 -0.88
CA GLU A 211 -7.85 2.42 -1.01
C GLU A 211 -8.07 3.79 -0.36
N GLU A 212 -9.33 4.25 -0.30
CA GLU A 212 -9.72 5.47 0.40
C GLU A 212 -9.79 5.22 1.92
N LEU A 213 -10.35 4.08 2.32
CA LEU A 213 -10.43 3.66 3.72
C LEU A 213 -9.05 3.46 4.34
N ASP A 214 -8.09 2.96 3.58
CA ASP A 214 -6.68 2.83 3.98
C ASP A 214 -6.08 4.20 4.35
N LEU A 215 -6.18 5.18 3.45
CA LEU A 215 -5.69 6.54 3.69
C LEU A 215 -6.43 7.23 4.85
N LEU A 216 -7.73 6.97 4.99
CA LEU A 216 -8.53 7.48 6.11
C LEU A 216 -7.99 6.95 7.44
N PHE A 217 -7.85 5.63 7.57
CA PHE A 217 -7.33 4.99 8.79
C PHE A 217 -5.92 5.43 9.12
N TRP A 218 -5.06 5.58 8.11
CA TRP A 218 -3.70 6.07 8.30
C TRP A 218 -3.69 7.52 8.80
N SER A 219 -4.42 8.42 8.12
CA SER A 219 -4.47 9.85 8.47
C SER A 219 -5.09 10.11 9.85
N ASN A 220 -5.99 9.25 10.32
CA ASN A 220 -6.57 9.36 11.65
C ASN A 220 -5.56 9.07 12.77
N GLN A 221 -4.47 8.34 12.48
CA GLN A 221 -3.43 8.06 13.46
C GLN A 221 -2.23 9.02 13.38
N THR A 222 -1.93 9.55 12.19
CA THR A 222 -0.72 10.36 11.96
C THR A 222 -1.00 11.86 11.84
N GLY A 223 -2.25 12.26 11.59
CA GLY A 223 -2.64 13.66 11.41
C GLY A 223 -2.39 14.21 10.00
N PHE A 224 -1.77 13.45 9.10
CA PHE A 224 -1.53 13.84 7.71
C PHE A 224 -1.73 12.66 6.76
N ILE A 225 -1.99 12.96 5.49
CA ILE A 225 -2.00 11.96 4.42
C ILE A 225 -0.59 11.94 3.82
N PHE A 226 0.10 10.80 3.84
CA PHE A 226 1.45 10.67 3.28
C PHE A 226 1.48 9.72 2.09
N LYS A 227 1.84 8.46 2.33
CA LYS A 227 1.88 7.44 1.30
C LYS A 227 2.05 6.09 1.93
#